data_AF-A0A067PR00-F1
#
_entry.id   AF-A0A067PR00-F1
#
_cell.length_a   1.000
_cell.length_b   1.000
_cell.length_c   1.000
_cell.angle_alpha   90.00
_cell.angle_beta   90.00
_cell.angle_gamma   90.00
#
_symmetry.space_group_name_H-M   'P 1'
#
loop_
_entity.id
_entity.type
_entity.pdbx_description
1 polymer ?
#
loop_
_entity_poly.entity_id
_entity_poly.type
_entity_poly.pdbx_seq_one_letter_code
_entity_poly.pdbx_strand_id
1 'polypeptide(L)'
;MDDETAEIELLEQNLNKTRQISQRMTSILTSFDSRLVKLEKSILPLYNSTQLLTKRADNIESALQKIDEVASSQEGIAAEEALILRGPQSTELHIYKEALERLNASIAFKSSEADTLDTARLVETGAKKLTQLYTKLVAEGSSGTPPTTSSYQTLPFPADLLATLRPLVAFLRTLPLPSTHPSHPAAPAILSTLKEAQKGFADMRGNWAKKCLESQGRWTVERAEILDGVAAGREFGTWVDVLLTVAEDEYALLSELAPLPSLVPSTYTTLLTPLAGTFSSTLSSLTSLIKRSLHKYTFLALSTYASLIACQARWDDVLTRKADRKENELKDGLHSLRGVCLRSFPEFIADIRAAGISTPRAGALDTNTNLADISTSAVQYLESIPEVKDAVGSALLTLGDGNWRMGDGIQVKKGGKLSEGDEPIIIEHFTYDIVNATIKTLIVISRNQKAPVFGSIFLLNNIAYLRKLLLIEPRKPDVVTLFSKPTMEALNSNFRTAKAGYFDANFSPLMQALMEDKEKGGGKSVTKEKFTKFFDLFEEVTERHRMVKVLEDDKLGRETVVEEVVKLVVPSLRQFTQKNREKEFSKNPQKYIKMSPDEVEAQIRSFYK
;
A
#
# COMPACT_ATOMS: atom_id res chain seq x y z
N MET A 1 143.81 -1.56 -75.49
CA MET A 1 143.71 -2.32 -74.22
C MET A 1 143.53 -1.41 -73.02
N ASP A 2 143.95 -0.14 -73.06
CA ASP A 2 143.81 0.76 -71.88
C ASP A 2 142.41 1.41 -71.73
N ASP A 3 141.65 1.64 -72.81
CA ASP A 3 140.31 2.28 -72.73
C ASP A 3 139.22 1.38 -72.11
N GLU A 4 139.20 0.08 -72.42
CA GLU A 4 138.21 -0.87 -71.87
C GLU A 4 138.38 -1.04 -70.35
N THR A 5 139.60 -0.86 -69.85
CA THR A 5 139.92 -0.99 -68.43
C THR A 5 139.39 0.21 -67.63
N ALA A 6 139.48 1.42 -68.18
CA ALA A 6 138.94 2.64 -67.59
C ALA A 6 137.39 2.65 -67.59
N GLU A 7 136.76 2.08 -68.62
CA GLU A 7 135.30 1.96 -68.69
C GLU A 7 134.75 0.94 -67.67
N ILE A 8 135.48 -0.16 -67.46
CA ILE A 8 135.16 -1.15 -66.41
C ILE A 8 135.33 -0.53 -65.01
N GLU A 9 136.40 0.24 -64.76
CA GLU A 9 136.57 0.96 -63.47
C GLU A 9 135.44 1.97 -63.23
N LEU A 10 135.00 2.71 -64.27
CA LEU A 10 133.88 3.66 -64.16
C LEU A 10 132.54 2.96 -63.89
N LEU A 11 132.29 1.83 -64.57
CA LEU A 11 131.12 0.99 -64.33
C LEU A 11 131.13 0.38 -62.93
N GLU A 12 132.29 -0.05 -62.43
CA GLU A 12 132.46 -0.55 -61.07
C GLU A 12 132.24 0.57 -60.03
N GLN A 13 132.67 1.79 -60.33
CA GLN A 13 132.40 2.97 -59.50
C GLN A 13 130.90 3.34 -59.47
N ASN A 14 130.21 3.25 -60.62
CA ASN A 14 128.77 3.47 -60.72
C ASN A 14 127.98 2.35 -60.04
N LEU A 15 128.44 1.11 -60.12
CA LEU A 15 127.85 -0.03 -59.44
C LEU A 15 128.03 0.11 -57.92
N ASN A 16 129.19 0.56 -57.45
CA ASN A 16 129.42 0.89 -56.04
C ASN A 16 128.56 2.06 -55.54
N LYS A 17 128.38 3.12 -56.34
CA LYS A 17 127.43 4.21 -56.02
C LYS A 17 126.00 3.69 -55.94
N THR A 18 125.56 2.87 -56.88
CA THR A 18 124.21 2.28 -56.88
C THR A 18 124.01 1.36 -55.68
N ARG A 19 125.04 0.58 -55.30
CA ARG A 19 125.03 -0.27 -54.11
C ARG A 19 124.96 0.56 -52.82
N GLN A 20 125.68 1.67 -52.74
CA GLN A 20 125.58 2.61 -51.61
C GLN A 20 124.20 3.28 -51.52
N ILE A 21 123.60 3.67 -52.64
CA ILE A 21 122.24 4.24 -52.67
C ILE A 21 121.22 3.19 -52.25
N SER A 22 121.33 1.96 -52.75
CA SER A 22 120.48 0.85 -52.33
C SER A 22 120.61 0.57 -50.84
N GLN A 23 121.82 0.56 -50.29
CA GLN A 23 122.05 0.40 -48.84
C GLN A 23 121.45 1.55 -48.03
N ARG A 24 121.54 2.79 -48.51
CA ARG A 24 120.86 3.94 -47.88
C ARG A 24 119.34 3.81 -47.92
N MET A 25 118.77 3.41 -49.06
CA MET A 25 117.33 3.13 -49.19
C MET A 25 116.88 2.03 -48.24
N THR A 26 117.61 0.92 -48.16
CA THR A 26 117.32 -0.17 -47.23
C THR A 26 117.40 0.33 -45.79
N SER A 27 118.42 1.10 -45.42
CA SER A 27 118.55 1.69 -44.07
C SER A 27 117.40 2.64 -43.71
N ILE A 28 116.97 3.50 -44.64
CA ILE A 28 115.82 4.40 -44.45
C ILE A 28 114.53 3.59 -44.28
N LEU A 29 114.30 2.58 -45.12
CA LEU A 29 113.12 1.72 -45.02
C LEU A 29 113.10 0.95 -43.69
N THR A 30 114.23 0.39 -43.26
CA THR A 30 114.35 -0.25 -41.93
C THR A 30 114.11 0.75 -40.79
N SER A 31 114.54 2.01 -40.96
CA SER A 31 114.22 3.08 -40.01
C SER A 31 112.73 3.43 -40.00
N PHE A 32 112.04 3.41 -41.13
CA PHE A 32 110.60 3.66 -41.18
C PHE A 32 109.80 2.50 -40.59
N ASP A 33 110.15 1.25 -40.91
CA ASP A 33 109.50 0.07 -40.32
C ASP A 33 109.66 0.04 -38.81
N SER A 34 110.88 0.30 -38.30
CA SER A 34 111.10 0.33 -36.85
C SER A 34 110.34 1.47 -36.17
N ARG A 35 110.13 2.62 -36.84
CA ARG A 35 109.29 3.72 -36.34
C ARG A 35 107.80 3.36 -36.40
N LEU A 36 107.33 2.71 -37.46
CA LEU A 36 105.94 2.27 -37.60
C LEU A 36 105.60 1.21 -36.54
N VAL A 37 106.45 0.23 -36.32
CA VAL A 37 106.26 -0.79 -35.26
C VAL A 37 106.24 -0.14 -33.87
N LYS A 38 107.09 0.86 -33.61
CA LYS A 38 107.06 1.61 -32.35
C LYS A 38 105.78 2.44 -32.21
N LEU A 39 105.33 3.08 -33.29
CA LEU A 39 104.09 3.84 -33.34
C LEU A 39 102.89 2.94 -33.07
N GLU A 40 102.80 1.80 -33.75
CA GLU A 40 101.75 0.80 -33.56
C GLU A 40 101.72 0.29 -32.11
N LYS A 41 102.88 -0.07 -31.54
CA LYS A 41 102.98 -0.47 -30.13
C LYS A 41 102.55 0.63 -29.16
N SER A 42 102.69 1.90 -29.52
CA SER A 42 102.29 3.03 -28.67
C SER A 42 100.81 3.44 -28.85
N ILE A 43 100.29 3.38 -30.08
CA ILE A 43 98.95 3.88 -30.42
C ILE A 43 97.89 2.80 -30.25
N LEU A 44 98.19 1.53 -30.55
CA LEU A 44 97.20 0.44 -30.45
C LEU A 44 96.61 0.30 -29.03
N PRO A 45 97.41 0.38 -27.93
CA PRO A 45 96.86 0.37 -26.58
C PRO A 45 95.99 1.60 -26.28
N LEU A 46 96.37 2.78 -26.79
CA LEU A 46 95.61 4.02 -26.62
C LEU A 46 94.27 3.94 -27.37
N TYR A 47 94.26 3.43 -28.59
CA TYR A 47 93.04 3.23 -29.38
C TYR A 47 92.09 2.24 -28.69
N ASN A 48 92.60 1.09 -28.25
CA ASN A 48 91.80 0.08 -27.53
C ASN A 48 91.28 0.62 -26.19
N SER A 49 92.11 1.36 -25.43
CA SER A 49 91.70 2.01 -24.19
C SER A 49 90.62 3.06 -24.42
N THR A 50 90.78 3.89 -25.46
CA THR A 50 89.79 4.92 -25.83
C THR A 50 88.47 4.30 -26.27
N GLN A 51 88.51 3.21 -27.04
CA GLN A 51 87.30 2.48 -27.45
C GLN A 51 86.59 1.85 -26.23
N LEU A 52 87.35 1.29 -25.28
CA LEU A 52 86.79 0.76 -24.04
C LEU A 52 86.18 1.87 -23.17
N LEU A 53 86.85 3.03 -23.11
CA LEU A 53 86.36 4.19 -22.37
C LEU A 53 85.06 4.73 -22.97
N THR A 54 84.97 4.81 -24.30
CA THR A 54 83.77 5.23 -25.04
C THR A 54 82.61 4.27 -24.76
N LYS A 55 82.83 2.96 -24.87
CA LYS A 55 81.81 1.96 -24.51
C LYS A 55 81.37 2.07 -23.05
N ARG A 56 82.28 2.37 -22.13
CA ARG A 56 81.92 2.59 -20.72
C ARG A 56 81.11 3.86 -20.55
N ALA A 57 81.47 4.95 -21.22
CA ALA A 57 80.73 6.20 -21.19
C ALA A 57 79.30 6.00 -21.73
N ASP A 58 79.14 5.35 -22.89
CA ASP A 58 77.83 5.04 -23.49
C ASP A 58 76.97 4.17 -22.56
N ASN A 59 77.58 3.17 -21.91
CA ASN A 59 76.89 2.31 -20.94
C ASN A 59 76.47 3.10 -19.68
N ILE A 60 77.32 4.00 -19.19
CA ILE A 60 77.02 4.85 -18.03
C ILE A 60 75.88 5.81 -18.39
N GLU A 61 75.91 6.44 -19.55
CA GLU A 61 74.86 7.35 -20.02
C GLU A 61 73.52 6.61 -20.18
N SER A 62 73.54 5.42 -20.77
CA SER A 62 72.35 4.56 -20.87
C SER A 62 71.80 4.15 -19.50
N ALA A 63 72.67 3.84 -18.54
CA ALA A 63 72.28 3.50 -17.17
C ALA A 63 71.70 4.71 -16.43
N LEU A 64 72.29 5.90 -16.58
CA LEU A 64 71.78 7.15 -16.00
C LEU A 64 70.40 7.48 -16.55
N GLN A 65 70.20 7.35 -17.87
CA GLN A 65 68.89 7.57 -18.48
C GLN A 65 67.82 6.61 -17.91
N LYS A 66 68.18 5.34 -17.70
CA LYS A 66 67.28 4.36 -17.06
C LYS A 66 67.00 4.68 -15.59
N ILE A 67 67.97 5.21 -14.86
CA ILE A 67 67.79 5.66 -13.48
C ILE A 67 66.84 6.87 -13.42
N ASP A 68 66.98 7.83 -14.33
CA ASP A 68 66.09 9.01 -14.42
C ASP A 68 64.65 8.63 -14.81
N GLU A 69 64.48 7.67 -15.73
CA GLU A 69 63.16 7.10 -16.07
C GLU A 69 62.50 6.44 -14.84
N VAL A 70 63.26 5.69 -14.04
CA VAL A 70 62.73 5.05 -12.81
C VAL A 70 62.44 6.08 -11.74
N ALA A 71 63.32 7.05 -11.50
CA ALA A 71 63.16 8.08 -10.47
C ALA A 71 61.92 8.95 -10.73
N SER A 72 61.74 9.40 -11.98
CA SER A 72 60.56 10.18 -12.38
C SER A 72 59.26 9.38 -12.25
N SER A 73 59.28 8.08 -12.55
CA SER A 73 58.13 7.20 -12.34
C SER A 73 57.78 7.03 -10.85
N GLN A 74 58.78 6.95 -9.97
CA GLN A 74 58.59 6.79 -8.53
C GLN A 74 58.08 8.07 -7.87
N GLU A 75 58.54 9.25 -8.31
CA GLU A 75 58.07 10.54 -7.81
C GLU A 75 56.58 10.75 -8.16
N GLY A 76 56.16 10.37 -9.38
CA GLY A 76 54.75 10.37 -9.78
C GLY A 76 53.88 9.45 -8.93
N ILE A 77 54.35 8.24 -8.63
CA ILE A 77 53.63 7.28 -7.78
C ILE A 77 53.54 7.78 -6.34
N ALA A 78 54.59 8.37 -5.78
CA ALA A 78 54.59 8.89 -4.41
C ALA A 78 53.58 10.05 -4.22
N ALA A 79 53.47 10.93 -5.23
CA ALA A 79 52.47 12.00 -5.24
C ALA A 79 51.03 11.44 -5.30
N GLU A 80 50.81 10.41 -6.12
CA GLU A 80 49.52 9.73 -6.21
C GLU A 80 49.18 8.94 -4.94
N GLU A 81 50.15 8.25 -4.35
CA GLU A 81 50.00 7.55 -3.07
C GLU A 81 49.58 8.51 -1.96
N ALA A 82 50.25 9.66 -1.83
CA ALA A 82 49.88 10.67 -0.84
C ALA A 82 48.43 11.17 -1.04
N LEU A 83 48.01 11.35 -2.29
CA LEU A 83 46.63 11.74 -2.63
C LEU A 83 45.61 10.65 -2.26
N ILE A 84 45.90 9.39 -2.58
CA ILE A 84 45.05 8.24 -2.23
C ILE A 84 44.93 8.09 -0.71
N LEU A 85 46.04 8.22 0.03
CA LEU A 85 46.05 8.13 1.49
C LEU A 85 45.27 9.28 2.14
N ARG A 86 45.32 10.49 1.57
CA ARG A 86 44.51 11.64 2.03
C ARG A 86 43.01 11.39 1.87
N GLY A 87 42.61 10.73 0.77
CA GLY A 87 41.22 10.42 0.44
C GLY A 87 40.50 11.52 -0.35
N PRO A 88 39.33 11.20 -0.91
CA PRO A 88 38.62 12.07 -1.85
C PRO A 88 37.95 13.24 -1.12
N GLN A 89 38.16 14.45 -1.64
CA GLN A 89 37.44 15.65 -1.22
C GLN A 89 36.31 15.95 -2.22
N SER A 90 35.15 16.41 -1.75
CA SER A 90 33.97 16.64 -2.62
C SER A 90 34.23 17.64 -3.76
N THR A 91 35.09 18.65 -3.53
CA THR A 91 35.46 19.67 -4.52
C THR A 91 36.52 19.20 -5.53
N GLU A 92 37.39 18.27 -5.13
CA GLU A 92 38.53 17.77 -5.91
C GLU A 92 38.34 16.31 -6.34
N LEU A 93 37.10 15.84 -6.44
CA LEU A 93 36.81 14.44 -6.73
C LEU A 93 37.37 13.99 -8.09
N HIS A 94 37.42 14.90 -9.08
CA HIS A 94 37.99 14.62 -10.40
C HIS A 94 39.48 14.27 -10.35
N ILE A 95 40.28 15.03 -9.59
CA ILE A 95 41.72 14.81 -9.40
C ILE A 95 41.96 13.43 -8.78
N TYR A 96 41.14 13.07 -7.79
CA TYR A 96 41.23 11.77 -7.13
C TYR A 96 40.90 10.61 -8.08
N LYS A 97 39.91 10.78 -8.96
CA LYS A 97 39.53 9.76 -9.97
C LYS A 97 40.64 9.56 -10.99
N GLU A 98 41.17 10.64 -11.54
CA GLU A 98 42.27 10.60 -12.53
C GLU A 98 43.52 9.93 -11.94
N ALA A 99 43.88 10.24 -10.69
CA ALA A 99 45.00 9.59 -10.02
C ALA A 99 44.78 8.08 -9.86
N LEU A 100 43.56 7.66 -9.48
CA LEU A 100 43.25 6.23 -9.36
C LEU A 100 43.25 5.51 -10.72
N GLU A 101 42.80 6.17 -11.79
CA GLU A 101 42.87 5.64 -13.16
C GLU A 101 44.32 5.47 -13.62
N ARG A 102 45.20 6.45 -13.35
CA ARG A 102 46.63 6.37 -13.66
C ARG A 102 47.31 5.24 -12.87
N LEU A 103 47.02 5.11 -11.58
CA LEU A 103 47.51 3.99 -10.77
C LEU A 103 47.04 2.64 -11.34
N ASN A 104 45.75 2.52 -11.70
CA ASN A 104 45.19 1.30 -12.28
C ASN A 104 45.82 0.96 -13.64
N ALA A 105 46.03 1.96 -14.50
CA ALA A 105 46.70 1.78 -15.80
C ALA A 105 48.17 1.36 -15.61
N SER A 106 48.87 1.91 -14.61
CA SER A 106 50.29 1.61 -14.36
C SER A 106 50.54 0.14 -14.01
N ILE A 107 49.55 -0.57 -13.45
CA ILE A 107 49.66 -2.01 -13.11
C ILE A 107 49.93 -2.86 -14.37
N ALA A 108 49.39 -2.46 -15.53
CA ALA A 108 49.60 -3.18 -16.78
C ALA A 108 51.03 -3.03 -17.35
N PHE A 109 51.76 -1.98 -16.95
CA PHE A 109 53.07 -1.64 -17.51
C PHE A 109 54.25 -1.95 -16.59
N LYS A 110 54.01 -2.40 -15.35
CA LYS A 110 55.07 -2.73 -14.39
C LYS A 110 55.62 -4.14 -14.59
N SER A 111 56.96 -4.25 -14.60
CA SER A 111 57.69 -5.50 -14.84
C SER A 111 57.96 -6.33 -13.59
N SER A 112 57.81 -5.76 -12.39
CA SER A 112 58.07 -6.42 -11.09
C SER A 112 56.77 -6.80 -10.38
N GLU A 113 56.67 -8.06 -9.94
CA GLU A 113 55.49 -8.60 -9.24
C GLU A 113 55.26 -7.95 -7.86
N ALA A 114 56.31 -7.49 -7.20
CA ALA A 114 56.20 -6.76 -5.93
C ALA A 114 55.56 -5.38 -6.13
N ASP A 115 56.01 -4.63 -7.15
CA ASP A 115 55.53 -3.28 -7.43
C ASP A 115 54.09 -3.28 -7.95
N THR A 116 53.69 -4.32 -8.68
CA THR A 116 52.29 -4.50 -9.11
C THR A 116 51.37 -4.76 -7.91
N LEU A 117 51.82 -5.54 -6.92
CA LEU A 117 51.07 -5.82 -5.71
C LEU A 117 50.87 -4.56 -4.86
N ASP A 118 51.92 -3.75 -4.66
CA ASP A 118 51.83 -2.53 -3.86
C ASP A 118 50.95 -1.47 -4.54
N THR A 119 51.05 -1.33 -5.86
CA THR A 119 50.14 -0.47 -6.63
C THR A 119 48.70 -0.96 -6.55
N ALA A 120 48.48 -2.28 -6.62
CA ALA A 120 47.14 -2.86 -6.47
C ALA A 120 46.56 -2.60 -5.07
N ARG A 121 47.38 -2.64 -4.00
CA ARG A 121 46.96 -2.25 -2.64
C ARG A 121 46.58 -0.78 -2.53
N LEU A 122 47.28 0.11 -3.23
CA LEU A 122 46.91 1.53 -3.33
C LEU A 122 45.58 1.69 -4.08
N VAL A 123 45.37 0.98 -5.18
CA VAL A 123 44.10 0.99 -5.91
C VAL A 123 42.95 0.47 -5.04
N GLU A 124 43.18 -0.61 -4.28
CA GLU A 124 42.22 -1.13 -3.30
C GLU A 124 41.87 -0.09 -2.23
N THR A 125 42.87 0.59 -1.67
CA THR A 125 42.70 1.64 -0.67
C THR A 125 41.93 2.83 -1.24
N GLY A 126 42.23 3.20 -2.48
CA GLY A 126 41.55 4.26 -3.20
C GLY A 126 40.08 3.96 -3.42
N ALA A 127 39.76 2.75 -3.87
CA ALA A 127 38.40 2.24 -4.02
C ALA A 127 37.64 2.23 -2.68
N LYS A 128 38.27 1.76 -1.59
CA LYS A 128 37.67 1.78 -0.24
C LYS A 128 37.30 3.18 0.22
N LYS A 129 38.14 4.18 -0.02
CA LYS A 129 37.86 5.57 0.36
C LYS A 129 36.75 6.19 -0.48
N LEU A 130 36.63 5.82 -1.76
CA LEU A 130 35.50 6.23 -2.61
C LEU A 130 34.19 5.58 -2.18
N THR A 131 34.20 4.30 -1.81
CA THR A 131 33.01 3.62 -1.28
C THR A 131 32.61 4.18 0.08
N GLN A 132 33.56 4.59 0.93
CA GLN A 132 33.28 5.34 2.16
C GLN A 132 32.64 6.71 1.90
N LEU A 133 33.09 7.44 0.89
CA LEU A 133 32.44 8.69 0.48
C LEU A 133 31.01 8.44 0.00
N TYR A 134 30.80 7.40 -0.81
CA TYR A 134 29.47 6.98 -1.26
C TYR A 134 28.56 6.67 -0.08
N THR A 135 28.98 5.82 0.86
CA THR A 135 28.15 5.47 2.03
C THR A 135 27.89 6.67 2.93
N LYS A 136 28.85 7.58 3.09
CA LYS A 136 28.66 8.84 3.83
C LYS A 136 27.56 9.71 3.21
N LEU A 137 27.61 9.94 1.90
CA LEU A 137 26.61 10.75 1.20
C LEU A 137 25.21 10.11 1.24
N VAL A 138 25.14 8.78 1.13
CA VAL A 138 23.88 8.04 1.28
C VAL A 138 23.36 8.15 2.72
N ALA A 139 24.22 8.05 3.73
CA ALA A 139 23.84 8.21 5.12
C ALA A 139 23.28 9.62 5.40
N GLU A 140 23.91 10.65 4.85
CA GLU A 140 23.45 12.05 4.94
C GLU A 140 22.04 12.21 4.34
N GLY A 141 21.80 11.66 3.14
CA GLY A 141 20.48 11.65 2.51
C GLY A 141 19.45 10.70 3.15
N SER A 142 19.86 9.88 4.12
CA SER A 142 19.01 8.93 4.87
C SER A 142 18.86 9.33 6.34
N SER A 143 19.10 10.60 6.62
CA SER A 143 19.07 11.18 7.96
C SER A 143 18.22 12.46 7.98
N GLY A 144 17.87 12.93 9.17
CA GLY A 144 17.09 14.15 9.37
C GLY A 144 15.86 13.92 10.26
N THR A 145 14.94 14.88 10.22
CA THR A 145 13.67 14.80 10.94
C THR A 145 12.61 14.18 10.02
N PRO A 146 11.96 13.07 10.43
CA PRO A 146 10.91 12.46 9.63
C PRO A 146 9.73 13.44 9.45
N PRO A 147 8.98 13.34 8.34
CA PRO A 147 7.86 14.23 8.06
C PRO A 147 6.78 14.15 9.15
N THR A 148 6.08 15.28 9.35
CA THR A 148 5.03 15.41 10.37
C THR A 148 3.87 14.44 10.12
N THR A 149 3.29 13.92 11.19
CA THR A 149 2.23 12.88 11.17
C THR A 149 0.93 13.29 10.47
N SER A 150 0.70 14.58 10.22
CA SER A 150 -0.57 15.09 9.71
C SER A 150 -0.73 15.08 8.19
N SER A 151 0.28 14.64 7.43
CA SER A 151 0.21 14.61 5.96
C SER A 151 0.96 13.43 5.37
N TYR A 152 0.35 12.79 4.38
CA TYR A 152 1.00 11.79 3.54
C TYR A 152 1.99 12.48 2.60
N GLN A 153 3.27 12.20 2.78
CA GLN A 153 4.35 12.80 1.98
C GLN A 153 5.27 11.69 1.45
N THR A 154 5.69 11.85 0.20
CA THR A 154 6.76 11.05 -0.42
C THR A 154 8.13 11.49 0.12
N LEU A 155 9.16 10.69 -0.16
CA LEU A 155 10.50 10.84 0.44
C LEU A 155 11.56 11.09 -0.63
N PRO A 156 11.62 12.28 -1.25
CA PRO A 156 12.61 12.57 -2.26
C PRO A 156 14.03 12.58 -1.67
N PHE A 157 14.98 12.03 -2.41
CA PHE A 157 16.40 12.11 -2.05
C PHE A 157 16.94 13.53 -2.35
N PRO A 158 17.78 14.13 -1.49
CA PRO A 158 18.28 15.50 -1.70
C PRO A 158 19.05 15.67 -3.02
N ALA A 159 18.64 16.65 -3.84
CA ALA A 159 19.21 16.89 -5.17
C ALA A 159 20.70 17.27 -5.13
N ASP A 160 21.14 18.00 -4.11
CA ASP A 160 22.54 18.42 -3.95
C ASP A 160 23.47 17.21 -3.75
N LEU A 161 22.99 16.18 -3.05
CA LEU A 161 23.73 14.93 -2.85
C LEU A 161 23.78 14.11 -4.14
N LEU A 162 22.71 14.11 -4.95
CA LEU A 162 22.70 13.44 -6.27
C LEU A 162 23.74 14.02 -7.23
N ALA A 163 23.95 15.34 -7.19
CA ALA A 163 24.95 16.01 -8.02
C ALA A 163 26.37 15.44 -7.79
N THR A 164 26.67 14.99 -6.56
CA THR A 164 27.96 14.37 -6.21
C THR A 164 27.94 12.85 -6.37
N LEU A 165 26.83 12.19 -5.99
CA LEU A 165 26.69 10.72 -6.04
C LEU A 165 26.70 10.17 -7.46
N ARG A 166 26.02 10.81 -8.41
CA ARG A 166 25.95 10.38 -9.82
C ARG A 166 27.34 10.18 -10.45
N PRO A 167 28.22 11.19 -10.48
CA PRO A 167 29.54 11.02 -11.06
C PRO A 167 30.41 10.08 -10.23
N LEU A 168 30.21 9.97 -8.90
CA LEU A 168 30.92 9.02 -8.05
C LEU A 168 30.56 7.58 -8.40
N VAL A 169 29.27 7.25 -8.50
CA VAL A 169 28.79 5.91 -8.86
C VAL A 169 29.20 5.53 -10.28
N ALA A 170 29.12 6.47 -11.22
CA ALA A 170 29.59 6.26 -12.59
C ALA A 170 31.05 5.80 -12.62
N PHE A 171 31.89 6.39 -11.76
CA PHE A 171 33.29 6.00 -11.60
C PHE A 171 33.47 4.67 -10.83
N LEU A 172 32.70 4.43 -9.76
CA LEU A 172 32.77 3.14 -9.05
C LEU A 172 32.46 1.94 -9.96
N ARG A 173 31.63 2.14 -11.00
CA ARG A 173 31.32 1.13 -12.02
C ARG A 173 32.47 0.84 -12.98
N THR A 174 33.47 1.71 -13.09
CA THR A 174 34.65 1.50 -13.97
C THR A 174 35.80 0.77 -13.25
N LEU A 175 35.72 0.62 -11.93
CA LEU A 175 36.76 -0.06 -11.15
C LEU A 175 36.95 -1.52 -11.56
N PRO A 176 38.17 -2.07 -11.43
CA PRO A 176 38.46 -3.44 -11.86
C PRO A 176 37.72 -4.46 -10.98
N LEU A 177 36.85 -5.25 -11.62
CA LEU A 177 36.13 -6.37 -11.02
C LEU A 177 36.66 -7.70 -11.55
N PRO A 178 36.53 -8.83 -10.82
CA PRO A 178 37.02 -10.14 -11.27
C PRO A 178 36.43 -10.59 -12.62
N SER A 179 35.22 -10.14 -12.97
CA SER A 179 34.57 -10.42 -14.26
C SER A 179 35.19 -9.65 -15.43
N THR A 180 35.79 -8.49 -15.15
CA THR A 180 36.37 -7.58 -16.15
C THR A 180 37.89 -7.71 -16.23
N HIS A 181 38.54 -7.94 -15.08
CA HIS A 181 39.98 -8.01 -14.93
C HIS A 181 40.35 -9.20 -14.02
N PRO A 182 40.27 -10.46 -14.53
CA PRO A 182 40.48 -11.66 -13.72
C PRO A 182 41.87 -11.76 -13.08
N SER A 183 42.89 -11.17 -13.71
CA SER A 183 44.28 -11.17 -13.26
C SER A 183 44.64 -9.98 -12.35
N HIS A 184 43.71 -9.06 -12.07
CA HIS A 184 43.99 -7.88 -11.26
C HIS A 184 44.00 -8.20 -9.76
N PRO A 185 45.11 -8.01 -9.03
CA PRO A 185 45.23 -8.46 -7.63
C PRO A 185 44.20 -7.86 -6.67
N ALA A 186 43.82 -6.58 -6.86
CA ALA A 186 42.84 -5.89 -6.00
C ALA A 186 41.36 -6.20 -6.34
N ALA A 187 41.06 -6.82 -7.48
CA ALA A 187 39.70 -6.91 -7.97
C ALA A 187 38.73 -7.67 -7.03
N PRO A 188 39.13 -8.77 -6.36
CA PRO A 188 38.27 -9.44 -5.38
C PRO A 188 37.92 -8.56 -4.17
N ALA A 189 38.89 -7.81 -3.64
CA ALA A 189 38.70 -6.92 -2.51
C ALA A 189 37.79 -5.73 -2.89
N ILE A 190 37.99 -5.13 -4.06
CA ILE A 190 37.14 -4.06 -4.59
C ILE A 190 35.70 -4.55 -4.74
N LEU A 191 35.48 -5.74 -5.33
CA LEU A 191 34.15 -6.33 -5.42
C LEU A 191 33.48 -6.49 -4.05
N SER A 192 34.21 -6.97 -3.03
CA SER A 192 33.68 -7.09 -1.66
C SER A 192 33.24 -5.74 -1.10
N THR A 193 34.09 -4.72 -1.24
CA THR A 193 33.79 -3.37 -0.73
C THR A 193 32.58 -2.72 -1.42
N LEU A 194 32.42 -2.95 -2.73
CA LEU A 194 31.25 -2.45 -3.48
C LEU A 194 29.97 -3.18 -3.08
N LYS A 195 30.04 -4.50 -2.85
CA LYS A 195 28.91 -5.28 -2.33
C LYS A 195 28.46 -4.77 -0.96
N GLU A 196 29.40 -4.54 -0.04
CA GLU A 196 29.11 -4.01 1.29
C GLU A 196 28.52 -2.60 1.23
N ALA A 197 29.08 -1.72 0.39
CA ALA A 197 28.57 -0.35 0.22
C ALA A 197 27.14 -0.34 -0.36
N GLN A 198 26.87 -1.16 -1.37
CA GLN A 198 25.54 -1.28 -1.97
C GLN A 198 24.52 -1.89 -1.01
N LYS A 199 24.91 -2.90 -0.22
CA LYS A 199 24.06 -3.43 0.86
C LYS A 199 23.77 -2.35 1.92
N GLY A 200 24.79 -1.59 2.31
CA GLY A 200 24.66 -0.46 3.23
C GLY A 200 23.67 0.58 2.72
N PHE A 201 23.63 0.85 1.41
CA PHE A 201 22.61 1.71 0.81
C PHE A 201 21.19 1.20 1.10
N ALA A 202 20.92 -0.08 0.83
CA ALA A 202 19.61 -0.67 1.09
C ALA A 202 19.23 -0.61 2.57
N ASP A 203 20.16 -0.93 3.46
CA ASP A 203 19.94 -0.89 4.92
C ASP A 203 19.63 0.54 5.40
N MET A 204 20.38 1.54 4.95
CA MET A 204 20.18 2.94 5.34
C MET A 204 18.86 3.50 4.79
N ARG A 205 18.59 3.32 3.48
CA ARG A 205 17.38 3.81 2.82
C ARG A 205 16.13 3.11 3.32
N GLY A 206 16.14 1.78 3.42
CA GLY A 206 15.00 1.00 3.90
C GLY A 206 14.61 1.36 5.34
N ASN A 207 15.61 1.52 6.23
CA ASN A 207 15.34 1.94 7.61
C ASN A 207 14.87 3.40 7.71
N TRP A 208 15.39 4.29 6.87
CA TRP A 208 14.93 5.68 6.81
C TRP A 208 13.48 5.77 6.33
N ALA A 209 13.14 5.06 5.25
CA ALA A 209 11.79 5.01 4.71
C ALA A 209 10.80 4.44 5.72
N LYS A 210 11.18 3.36 6.44
CA LYS A 210 10.42 2.83 7.57
C LYS A 210 10.15 3.89 8.64
N LYS A 211 11.17 4.61 9.12
CA LYS A 211 11.00 5.64 10.16
C LYS A 211 9.99 6.72 9.75
N CYS A 212 10.02 7.12 8.48
CA CYS A 212 9.10 8.13 7.95
C CYS A 212 7.66 7.59 7.86
N LEU A 213 7.49 6.39 7.32
CA LEU A 213 6.17 5.78 7.08
C LEU A 213 5.50 5.25 8.35
N GLU A 214 6.27 4.82 9.35
CA GLU A 214 5.75 4.27 10.61
C GLU A 214 4.90 5.30 11.37
N SER A 215 5.33 6.57 11.35
CA SER A 215 4.61 7.68 11.98
C SER A 215 3.26 7.94 11.28
N GLN A 216 3.24 7.95 9.95
CA GLN A 216 2.04 8.10 9.13
C GLN A 216 1.10 6.90 9.30
N GLY A 217 1.65 5.68 9.37
CA GLY A 217 0.88 4.45 9.57
C GLY A 217 0.19 4.43 10.93
N ARG A 218 0.89 4.82 12.00
CA ARG A 218 0.29 4.92 13.35
C ARG A 218 -0.85 5.94 13.38
N TRP A 219 -0.62 7.12 12.82
CA TRP A 219 -1.63 8.18 12.73
C TRP A 219 -2.88 7.74 11.96
N THR A 220 -2.69 6.99 10.87
CA THR A 220 -3.80 6.43 10.07
C THR A 220 -4.67 5.48 10.91
N VAL A 221 -4.06 4.65 11.76
CA VAL A 221 -4.80 3.74 12.66
C VAL A 221 -5.53 4.50 13.76
N GLU A 222 -4.92 5.53 14.35
CA GLU A 222 -5.56 6.38 15.36
C GLU A 222 -6.80 7.10 14.80
N ARG A 223 -6.70 7.61 13.56
CA ARG A 223 -7.83 8.27 12.88
C ARG A 223 -8.95 7.31 12.51
N ALA A 224 -8.64 6.04 12.27
CA ALA A 224 -9.64 5.03 11.97
C ALA A 224 -10.63 4.78 13.13
N GLU A 225 -10.30 5.19 14.36
CA GLU A 225 -11.24 5.14 15.49
C GLU A 225 -12.29 6.27 15.49
N ILE A 226 -11.95 7.40 14.87
CA ILE A 226 -12.69 8.66 14.96
C ILE A 226 -13.52 8.91 13.69
N LEU A 227 -12.94 8.58 12.54
CA LEU A 227 -13.55 8.81 11.23
C LEU A 227 -14.68 7.82 10.94
N ASP A 228 -15.50 8.17 9.95
CA ASP A 228 -16.43 7.23 9.34
C ASP A 228 -15.68 6.00 8.79
N GLY A 229 -16.31 4.82 8.89
CA GLY A 229 -15.67 3.56 8.53
C GLY A 229 -15.17 3.53 7.08
N VAL A 230 -15.96 4.04 6.13
CA VAL A 230 -15.56 4.04 4.71
C VAL A 230 -14.44 5.06 4.48
N ALA A 231 -14.55 6.25 5.06
CA ALA A 231 -13.50 7.28 4.93
C ALA A 231 -12.16 6.81 5.50
N ALA A 232 -12.18 6.17 6.68
CA ALA A 232 -11.00 5.60 7.31
C ALA A 232 -10.34 4.48 6.48
N GLY A 233 -11.13 3.63 5.83
CA GLY A 233 -10.59 2.58 4.95
C GLY A 233 -9.91 3.13 3.70
N ARG A 234 -10.45 4.21 3.10
CA ARG A 234 -9.82 4.93 1.99
C ARG A 234 -8.54 5.66 2.42
N GLU A 235 -8.54 6.22 3.62
CA GLU A 235 -7.37 6.87 4.21
C GLU A 235 -6.22 5.86 4.41
N PHE A 236 -6.53 4.63 4.87
CA PHE A 236 -5.56 3.54 4.89
C PHE A 236 -5.05 3.16 3.49
N GLY A 237 -5.94 3.11 2.50
CA GLY A 237 -5.55 2.94 1.10
C GLY A 237 -4.57 4.00 0.60
N THR A 238 -4.79 5.25 0.98
CA THR A 238 -3.92 6.39 0.63
C THR A 238 -2.53 6.25 1.27
N TRP A 239 -2.48 5.78 2.51
CA TRP A 239 -1.19 5.48 3.15
C TRP A 239 -0.43 4.35 2.43
N VAL A 240 -1.12 3.30 1.99
CA VAL A 240 -0.51 2.21 1.22
C VAL A 240 -0.04 2.69 -0.16
N ASP A 241 -0.80 3.58 -0.80
CA ASP A 241 -0.42 4.24 -2.06
C ASP A 241 0.90 5.00 -1.91
N VAL A 242 1.08 5.74 -0.81
CA VAL A 242 2.32 6.44 -0.49
C VAL A 242 3.47 5.46 -0.21
N LEU A 243 3.20 4.37 0.51
CA LEU A 243 4.20 3.31 0.75
C LEU A 243 4.70 2.70 -0.57
N LEU A 244 3.79 2.41 -1.51
CA LEU A 244 4.16 1.88 -2.82
C LEU A 244 4.92 2.90 -3.67
N THR A 245 4.51 4.16 -3.64
CA THR A 245 5.20 5.25 -4.34
C THR A 245 6.63 5.42 -3.80
N VAL A 246 6.81 5.39 -2.48
CA VAL A 246 8.16 5.40 -1.86
C VAL A 246 8.98 4.20 -2.33
N ALA A 247 8.40 2.99 -2.38
CA ALA A 247 9.13 1.82 -2.87
C ALA A 247 9.54 1.97 -4.34
N GLU A 248 8.66 2.48 -5.20
CA GLU A 248 8.92 2.76 -6.61
C GLU A 248 10.05 3.81 -6.79
N ASP A 249 10.01 4.89 -6.02
CA ASP A 249 11.04 5.94 -6.01
C ASP A 249 12.40 5.40 -5.54
N GLU A 250 12.41 4.57 -4.48
CA GLU A 250 13.63 3.93 -3.97
C GLU A 250 14.23 2.95 -4.97
N TYR A 251 13.39 2.22 -5.74
CA TYR A 251 13.88 1.37 -6.81
C TYR A 251 14.55 2.17 -7.93
N ALA A 252 13.94 3.30 -8.33
CA ALA A 252 14.52 4.19 -9.33
C ALA A 252 15.86 4.77 -8.84
N LEU A 253 15.91 5.22 -7.59
CA LEU A 253 17.12 5.73 -6.95
C LEU A 253 18.22 4.66 -6.85
N LEU A 254 17.88 3.45 -6.41
CA LEU A 254 18.81 2.33 -6.34
C LEU A 254 19.35 1.96 -7.72
N SER A 255 18.49 1.92 -8.74
CA SER A 255 18.89 1.61 -10.11
C SER A 255 19.89 2.66 -10.64
N GLU A 256 19.69 3.93 -10.29
CA GLU A 256 20.59 5.01 -10.64
C GLU A 256 21.93 4.91 -9.88
N LEU A 257 21.88 4.66 -8.57
CA LEU A 257 23.02 4.80 -7.66
C LEU A 257 23.76 3.48 -7.32
N ALA A 258 23.28 2.32 -7.79
CA ALA A 258 23.94 1.04 -7.53
C ALA A 258 25.33 0.95 -8.17
N PRO A 259 26.41 0.76 -7.39
CA PRO A 259 27.73 0.48 -7.95
C PRO A 259 27.80 -0.85 -8.70
N LEU A 260 26.97 -1.83 -8.32
CA LEU A 260 26.85 -3.15 -8.95
C LEU A 260 25.41 -3.37 -9.49
N PRO A 261 25.14 -2.99 -10.75
CA PRO A 261 23.81 -3.11 -11.35
C PRO A 261 23.25 -4.54 -11.35
N SER A 262 24.10 -5.57 -11.44
CA SER A 262 23.69 -6.98 -11.42
C SER A 262 23.10 -7.43 -10.07
N LEU A 263 23.34 -6.69 -8.99
CA LEU A 263 22.85 -7.01 -7.64
C LEU A 263 21.66 -6.13 -7.23
N VAL A 264 21.10 -5.32 -8.14
CA VAL A 264 19.94 -4.45 -7.84
C VAL A 264 18.75 -5.25 -7.28
N PRO A 265 18.32 -6.40 -7.85
CA PRO A 265 17.16 -7.14 -7.33
C PRO A 265 17.33 -7.61 -5.87
N SER A 266 18.48 -8.18 -5.53
CA SER A 266 18.77 -8.66 -4.17
C SER A 266 18.96 -7.52 -3.17
N THR A 267 19.57 -6.41 -3.62
CA THR A 267 19.71 -5.18 -2.83
C THR A 267 18.34 -4.57 -2.55
N TYR A 268 17.48 -4.53 -3.56
CA TYR A 268 16.12 -4.01 -3.43
C TYR A 268 15.26 -4.86 -2.49
N THR A 269 15.41 -6.19 -2.53
CA THR A 269 14.79 -7.09 -1.55
C THR A 269 15.18 -6.72 -0.10
N THR A 270 16.45 -6.38 0.13
CA THR A 270 16.92 -5.94 1.46
C THR A 270 16.25 -4.63 1.87
N LEU A 271 16.13 -3.67 0.95
CA LEU A 271 15.47 -2.38 1.17
C LEU A 271 13.97 -2.51 1.45
N LEU A 272 13.28 -3.43 0.75
CA LEU A 272 11.84 -3.66 0.92
C LEU A 272 11.47 -4.30 2.26
N THR A 273 12.37 -5.09 2.85
CA THR A 273 12.11 -5.81 4.11
C THR A 273 11.54 -4.90 5.22
N PRO A 274 12.16 -3.76 5.59
CA PRO A 274 11.60 -2.86 6.59
C PRO A 274 10.29 -2.18 6.17
N LEU A 275 10.06 -1.92 4.88
CA LEU A 275 8.80 -1.36 4.35
C LEU A 275 7.65 -2.36 4.50
N ALA A 276 7.86 -3.61 4.06
CA ALA A 276 6.90 -4.70 4.20
C ALA A 276 6.58 -5.01 5.67
N GLY A 277 7.59 -4.93 6.55
CA GLY A 277 7.39 -5.03 8.00
C GLY A 277 6.52 -3.91 8.56
N THR A 278 6.68 -2.68 8.07
CA THR A 278 5.86 -1.53 8.46
C THR A 278 4.41 -1.76 8.05
N PHE A 279 4.15 -2.10 6.78
CA PHE A 279 2.83 -2.51 6.28
C PHE A 279 2.18 -3.58 7.18
N SER A 280 2.89 -4.67 7.43
CA SER A 280 2.38 -5.80 8.20
C SER A 280 1.99 -5.40 9.62
N SER A 281 2.82 -4.58 10.28
CA SER A 281 2.55 -4.11 11.64
C SER A 281 1.35 -3.17 11.72
N THR A 282 1.21 -2.25 10.76
CA THR A 282 0.10 -1.29 10.71
C THR A 282 -1.21 -1.99 10.36
N LEU A 283 -1.21 -2.89 9.36
CA LEU A 283 -2.38 -3.67 9.00
C LEU A 283 -2.81 -4.60 10.15
N SER A 284 -1.87 -5.21 10.87
CA SER A 284 -2.18 -6.03 12.05
C SER A 284 -2.86 -5.20 13.14
N SER A 285 -2.37 -3.98 13.39
CA SER A 285 -2.96 -3.04 14.35
C SER A 285 -4.39 -2.63 13.95
N LEU A 286 -4.60 -2.28 12.67
CA LEU A 286 -5.94 -2.00 12.13
C LEU A 286 -6.85 -3.22 12.20
N THR A 287 -6.34 -4.41 11.90
CA THR A 287 -7.11 -5.66 11.96
C THR A 287 -7.51 -6.01 13.39
N SER A 288 -6.63 -5.76 14.37
CA SER A 288 -6.93 -5.90 15.80
C SER A 288 -8.05 -4.96 16.22
N LEU A 289 -8.00 -3.71 15.76
CA LEU A 289 -9.04 -2.72 15.97
C LEU A 289 -10.41 -3.18 15.43
N ILE A 290 -10.43 -3.65 14.20
CA ILE A 290 -11.63 -4.17 13.54
C ILE A 290 -12.19 -5.38 14.31
N LYS A 291 -11.32 -6.32 14.71
CA LYS A 291 -11.72 -7.53 15.46
C LYS A 291 -12.29 -7.23 16.85
N ARG A 292 -11.92 -6.12 17.48
CA ARG A 292 -12.48 -5.69 18.78
C ARG A 292 -13.97 -5.40 18.69
N SER A 293 -14.46 -4.91 17.56
CA SER A 293 -15.88 -4.67 17.31
C SER A 293 -16.18 -4.77 15.81
N LEU A 294 -16.46 -5.99 15.35
CA LEU A 294 -16.69 -6.21 13.92
C LEU A 294 -17.93 -5.47 13.44
N HIS A 295 -19.01 -5.44 14.23
CA HIS A 295 -20.24 -4.72 13.89
C HIS A 295 -19.99 -3.22 13.63
N LYS A 296 -19.14 -2.56 14.44
CA LYS A 296 -18.83 -1.13 14.29
C LYS A 296 -17.90 -0.87 13.12
N TYR A 297 -16.90 -1.74 12.91
CA TYR A 297 -15.83 -1.52 11.94
C TYR A 297 -15.96 -2.36 10.66
N THR A 298 -17.14 -2.89 10.35
CA THR A 298 -17.35 -3.70 9.13
C THR A 298 -17.02 -2.91 7.87
N PHE A 299 -17.53 -1.68 7.74
CA PHE A 299 -17.27 -0.85 6.56
C PHE A 299 -15.83 -0.32 6.49
N LEU A 300 -15.16 -0.18 7.63
CA LEU A 300 -13.71 0.04 7.68
C LEU A 300 -12.95 -1.15 7.07
N ALA A 301 -13.29 -2.38 7.45
CA ALA A 301 -12.68 -3.57 6.89
C ALA A 301 -12.92 -3.69 5.38
N LEU A 302 -14.18 -3.51 4.93
CA LEU A 302 -14.56 -3.60 3.53
C LEU A 302 -13.93 -2.50 2.67
N SER A 303 -13.88 -1.26 3.15
CA SER A 303 -13.25 -0.16 2.43
C SER A 303 -11.73 -0.30 2.36
N THR A 304 -11.10 -0.77 3.46
CA THR A 304 -9.67 -1.11 3.44
C THR A 304 -9.39 -2.23 2.44
N TYR A 305 -10.22 -3.27 2.42
CA TYR A 305 -10.12 -4.38 1.48
C TYR A 305 -10.25 -3.90 0.03
N ALA A 306 -11.24 -3.04 -0.26
CA ALA A 306 -11.42 -2.43 -1.58
C ALA A 306 -10.16 -1.67 -2.03
N SER A 307 -9.62 -0.84 -1.15
CA SER A 307 -8.45 0.00 -1.45
C SER A 307 -7.19 -0.84 -1.70
N LEU A 308 -7.01 -1.92 -0.92
CA LEU A 308 -5.88 -2.83 -1.11
C LEU A 308 -5.99 -3.65 -2.40
N ILE A 309 -7.19 -4.12 -2.78
CA ILE A 309 -7.39 -4.81 -4.08
C ILE A 309 -6.97 -3.90 -5.24
N ALA A 310 -7.35 -2.62 -5.21
CA ALA A 310 -6.98 -1.68 -6.26
C ALA A 310 -5.45 -1.52 -6.41
N CYS A 311 -4.68 -1.74 -5.34
CA CYS A 311 -3.23 -1.66 -5.35
C CYS A 311 -2.53 -2.96 -5.78
N GLN A 312 -3.28 -4.05 -6.04
CA GLN A 312 -2.71 -5.38 -6.23
C GLN A 312 -1.72 -5.45 -7.40
N ALA A 313 -2.09 -4.88 -8.56
CA ALA A 313 -1.21 -4.88 -9.73
C ALA A 313 0.11 -4.15 -9.48
N ARG A 314 0.09 -3.07 -8.69
CA ARG A 314 1.27 -2.27 -8.38
C ARG A 314 2.20 -3.00 -7.43
N TRP A 315 1.69 -3.57 -6.33
CA TRP A 315 2.56 -4.29 -5.42
C TRP A 315 3.13 -5.56 -6.05
N ASP A 316 2.45 -6.18 -7.01
CA ASP A 316 2.95 -7.38 -7.67
C ASP A 316 4.15 -7.01 -8.54
N ASP A 317 4.10 -5.88 -9.26
CA ASP A 317 5.27 -5.35 -9.98
C ASP A 317 6.44 -5.01 -9.04
N VAL A 318 6.16 -4.29 -7.95
CA VAL A 318 7.19 -3.84 -6.99
C VAL A 318 7.83 -5.00 -6.25
N LEU A 319 7.04 -5.91 -5.67
CA LEU A 319 7.55 -6.97 -4.79
C LEU A 319 7.99 -8.23 -5.54
N THR A 320 7.37 -8.57 -6.68
CA THR A 320 7.72 -9.82 -7.40
C THR A 320 8.59 -9.57 -8.61
N ARG A 321 8.26 -8.60 -9.47
CA ARG A 321 8.99 -8.37 -10.73
C ARG A 321 10.31 -7.64 -10.51
N LYS A 322 10.29 -6.52 -9.77
CA LYS A 322 11.48 -5.68 -9.54
C LYS A 322 12.44 -6.25 -8.51
N ALA A 323 11.91 -6.92 -7.48
CA ALA A 323 12.72 -7.52 -6.42
C ALA A 323 13.12 -8.99 -6.68
N ASP A 324 12.53 -9.64 -7.71
CA ASP A 324 12.69 -11.07 -7.99
C ASP A 324 12.40 -11.97 -6.77
N ARG A 325 11.37 -11.59 -6.00
CA ARG A 325 10.98 -12.24 -4.74
C ARG A 325 9.66 -12.99 -4.89
N LYS A 326 9.55 -14.15 -4.23
CA LYS A 326 8.31 -14.95 -4.20
C LYS A 326 7.35 -14.56 -3.08
N GLU A 327 7.88 -13.98 -2.01
CA GLU A 327 7.12 -13.54 -0.83
C GLU A 327 6.43 -12.20 -1.09
N ASN A 328 5.16 -12.10 -0.71
CA ASN A 328 4.38 -10.87 -0.82
C ASN A 328 3.51 -10.69 0.44
N GLU A 329 4.05 -9.98 1.41
CA GLU A 329 3.41 -9.70 2.69
C GLU A 329 2.14 -8.85 2.52
N LEU A 330 2.06 -8.03 1.46
CA LEU A 330 0.86 -7.25 1.14
C LEU A 330 -0.28 -8.15 0.68
N LYS A 331 0.04 -9.16 -0.14
CA LYS A 331 -0.90 -10.21 -0.55
C LYS A 331 -1.37 -11.05 0.64
N ASP A 332 -0.45 -11.45 1.52
CA ASP A 332 -0.81 -12.21 2.73
C ASP A 332 -1.69 -11.38 3.68
N GLY A 333 -1.36 -10.09 3.84
CA GLY A 333 -2.18 -9.12 4.55
C GLY A 333 -3.59 -8.98 3.97
N LEU A 334 -3.70 -8.85 2.64
CA LEU A 334 -4.98 -8.81 1.93
C LEU A 334 -5.80 -10.08 2.18
N HIS A 335 -5.18 -11.26 2.13
CA HIS A 335 -5.86 -12.52 2.42
C HIS A 335 -6.37 -12.59 3.87
N SER A 336 -5.58 -12.12 4.83
CA SER A 336 -5.99 -12.02 6.24
C SER A 336 -7.20 -11.08 6.43
N LEU A 337 -7.17 -9.91 5.79
CA LEU A 337 -8.26 -8.94 5.84
C LEU A 337 -9.53 -9.47 5.15
N ARG A 338 -9.39 -10.18 4.02
CA ARG A 338 -10.50 -10.86 3.34
C ARG A 338 -11.20 -11.83 4.28
N GLY A 339 -10.45 -12.62 5.04
CA GLY A 339 -11.02 -13.52 6.05
C GLY A 339 -11.84 -12.83 7.14
N VAL A 340 -11.50 -11.58 7.49
CA VAL A 340 -12.30 -10.76 8.42
C VAL A 340 -13.58 -10.24 7.73
N CYS A 341 -13.47 -9.77 6.49
CA CYS A 341 -14.63 -9.31 5.71
C CYS A 341 -15.65 -10.44 5.49
N LEU A 342 -15.19 -11.64 5.13
CA LEU A 342 -16.06 -12.80 4.91
C LEU A 342 -16.86 -13.20 6.15
N ARG A 343 -16.28 -13.07 7.35
CA ARG A 343 -16.98 -13.35 8.61
C ARG A 343 -17.98 -12.25 9.00
N SER A 344 -17.79 -11.02 8.54
CA SER A 344 -18.67 -9.91 8.88
C SER A 344 -20.11 -10.08 8.38
N PHE A 345 -20.30 -10.70 7.21
CA PHE A 345 -21.64 -10.90 6.63
C PHE A 345 -22.54 -11.84 7.46
N PRO A 346 -22.13 -13.08 7.79
CA PRO A 346 -22.95 -13.96 8.63
C PRO A 346 -23.09 -13.44 10.06
N GLU A 347 -22.05 -12.82 10.63
CA GLU A 347 -22.12 -12.25 12.00
C GLU A 347 -23.17 -11.13 12.07
N PHE A 348 -23.25 -10.26 11.07
CA PHE A 348 -24.27 -9.20 11.03
C PHE A 348 -25.71 -9.75 11.01
N ILE A 349 -25.96 -10.80 10.21
CA ILE A 349 -27.28 -11.46 10.18
C ILE A 349 -27.57 -12.17 11.51
N ALA A 350 -26.56 -12.79 12.12
CA ALA A 350 -26.69 -13.43 13.42
C ALA A 350 -27.03 -12.40 14.52
N ASP A 351 -26.39 -11.22 14.51
CA ASP A 351 -26.67 -10.13 15.44
C ASP A 351 -28.10 -9.62 15.31
N ILE A 352 -28.60 -9.44 14.07
CA ILE A 352 -30.00 -9.07 13.80
C ILE A 352 -30.96 -10.10 14.39
N ARG A 353 -30.63 -11.40 14.32
CA ARG A 353 -31.50 -12.48 14.84
C ARG A 353 -31.43 -12.58 16.36
N ALA A 354 -30.24 -12.44 16.94
CA ALA A 354 -30.01 -12.50 18.38
C ALA A 354 -30.85 -11.45 19.13
N ALA A 355 -31.06 -10.27 18.53
CA ALA A 355 -31.92 -9.24 19.10
C ALA A 355 -33.37 -9.70 19.33
N GLY A 356 -33.90 -10.61 18.51
CA GLY A 356 -35.26 -11.15 18.68
C GLY A 356 -35.40 -12.21 19.77
N ILE A 357 -34.28 -12.81 20.19
CA ILE A 357 -34.23 -13.84 21.23
C ILE A 357 -33.86 -13.23 22.58
N SER A 358 -33.12 -12.12 22.58
CA SER A 358 -32.65 -11.46 23.80
C SER A 358 -33.82 -11.15 24.75
N THR A 359 -33.76 -11.71 25.96
CA THR A 359 -34.75 -11.46 27.01
C THR A 359 -34.59 -10.01 27.45
N PRO A 360 -35.61 -9.17 27.29
CA PRO A 360 -35.48 -7.76 27.60
C PRO A 360 -35.39 -7.54 29.11
N ARG A 361 -34.66 -6.50 29.53
CA ARG A 361 -34.64 -6.05 30.93
C ARG A 361 -36.07 -5.85 31.43
N ALA A 362 -36.40 -6.51 32.54
CA ALA A 362 -37.72 -6.45 33.16
C ALA A 362 -38.17 -4.99 33.35
N GLY A 363 -39.28 -4.60 32.71
CA GLY A 363 -39.92 -3.28 32.82
C GLY A 363 -39.79 -2.37 31.59
N ALA A 364 -38.86 -2.60 30.68
CA ALA A 364 -38.61 -1.70 29.53
C ALA A 364 -39.52 -1.93 28.30
N LEU A 365 -40.29 -3.02 28.26
CA LEU A 365 -41.06 -3.45 27.07
C LEU A 365 -42.57 -3.36 27.21
N ASP A 366 -43.09 -2.89 28.34
CA ASP A 366 -44.52 -2.97 28.60
C ASP A 366 -45.30 -1.92 27.76
N THR A 367 -44.63 -0.87 27.27
CA THR A 367 -45.18 0.19 26.40
C THR A 367 -44.21 0.70 25.31
N ASN A 368 -43.01 0.13 25.17
CA ASN A 368 -42.01 0.65 24.22
C ASN A 368 -42.37 0.29 22.77
N THR A 369 -42.68 1.32 22.00
CA THR A 369 -43.07 1.27 20.58
C THR A 369 -42.12 2.06 19.69
N ASN A 370 -40.99 2.51 20.27
CA ASN A 370 -39.94 3.23 19.56
C ASN A 370 -39.25 2.32 18.53
N LEU A 371 -38.44 2.95 17.68
CA LEU A 371 -37.59 2.22 16.74
C LEU A 371 -36.62 1.32 17.48
N ALA A 372 -36.54 0.07 17.05
CA ALA A 372 -35.56 -0.87 17.55
C ALA A 372 -34.18 -0.53 16.99
N ASP A 373 -33.14 -0.69 17.81
CA ASP A 373 -31.76 -0.44 17.38
C ASP A 373 -31.38 -1.26 16.14
N ILE A 374 -31.90 -2.48 16.01
CA ILE A 374 -31.70 -3.33 14.83
C ILE A 374 -32.28 -2.73 13.54
N SER A 375 -33.37 -1.96 13.62
CA SER A 375 -33.96 -1.29 12.46
C SER A 375 -33.03 -0.18 11.98
N THR A 376 -32.52 0.62 12.92
CA THR A 376 -31.57 1.70 12.62
C THR A 376 -30.25 1.14 12.08
N SER A 377 -29.69 0.11 12.72
CA SER A 377 -28.46 -0.55 12.29
C SER A 377 -28.60 -1.21 10.92
N ALA A 378 -29.74 -1.87 10.63
CA ALA A 378 -29.98 -2.47 9.32
C ALA A 378 -30.04 -1.43 8.20
N VAL A 379 -30.70 -0.29 8.43
CA VAL A 379 -30.71 0.81 7.46
C VAL A 379 -29.32 1.38 7.25
N GLN A 380 -28.60 1.73 8.33
CA GLN A 380 -27.24 2.28 8.22
C GLN A 380 -26.28 1.35 7.48
N TYR A 381 -26.40 0.04 7.70
CA TYR A 381 -25.62 -0.97 7.01
C TYR A 381 -25.95 -1.01 5.51
N LEU A 382 -27.24 -1.13 5.15
CA LEU A 382 -27.67 -1.15 3.74
C LEU A 382 -27.34 0.16 3.02
N GLU A 383 -27.40 1.30 3.72
CA GLU A 383 -27.02 2.62 3.20
C GLU A 383 -25.52 2.74 2.89
N SER A 384 -24.67 1.93 3.52
CA SER A 384 -23.22 2.01 3.38
C SER A 384 -22.64 1.06 2.33
N ILE A 385 -23.40 0.03 1.92
CA ILE A 385 -22.99 -0.94 0.88
C ILE A 385 -22.63 -0.28 -0.47
N PRO A 386 -23.40 0.69 -1.01
CA PRO A 386 -23.10 1.26 -2.33
C PRO A 386 -21.68 1.84 -2.45
N GLU A 387 -21.14 2.40 -1.37
CA GLU A 387 -19.81 3.01 -1.37
C GLU A 387 -18.65 2.01 -1.48
N VAL A 388 -18.92 0.73 -1.21
CA VAL A 388 -17.95 -0.38 -1.25
C VAL A 388 -18.51 -1.57 -2.05
N LYS A 389 -19.40 -1.29 -3.02
CA LYS A 389 -20.16 -2.30 -3.76
C LYS A 389 -19.28 -3.38 -4.39
N ASP A 390 -18.19 -3.00 -5.04
CA ASP A 390 -17.31 -3.93 -5.75
C ASP A 390 -16.60 -4.88 -4.78
N ALA A 391 -16.15 -4.36 -3.64
CA ALA A 391 -15.52 -5.16 -2.60
C ALA A 391 -16.49 -6.12 -1.91
N VAL A 392 -17.73 -5.66 -1.65
CA VAL A 392 -18.80 -6.50 -1.10
C VAL A 392 -19.16 -7.60 -2.11
N GLY A 393 -19.36 -7.27 -3.38
CA GLY A 393 -19.66 -8.23 -4.44
C GLY A 393 -18.58 -9.30 -4.58
N SER A 394 -17.32 -8.89 -4.69
CA SER A 394 -16.18 -9.81 -4.76
C SER A 394 -16.07 -10.70 -3.51
N ALA A 395 -16.24 -10.14 -2.31
CA ALA A 395 -16.20 -10.90 -1.08
C ALA A 395 -17.38 -11.90 -0.98
N LEU A 396 -18.60 -11.50 -1.35
CA LEU A 396 -19.76 -12.39 -1.37
C LEU A 396 -19.60 -13.52 -2.40
N LEU A 397 -19.10 -13.25 -3.60
CA LEU A 397 -18.81 -14.29 -4.61
C LEU A 397 -17.82 -15.33 -4.06
N THR A 398 -16.84 -14.87 -3.27
CA THR A 398 -15.88 -15.75 -2.59
C THR A 398 -16.54 -16.61 -1.52
N LEU A 399 -17.44 -16.01 -0.73
CA LEU A 399 -18.17 -16.72 0.31
C LEU A 399 -19.10 -17.78 -0.31
N GLY A 400 -19.68 -17.47 -1.46
CA GLY A 400 -20.68 -18.28 -2.15
C GLY A 400 -22.10 -17.90 -1.75
N ASP A 401 -23.01 -17.95 -2.71
CA ASP A 401 -24.41 -17.56 -2.53
C ASP A 401 -25.09 -18.36 -1.40
N GLY A 402 -25.73 -17.66 -0.47
CA GLY A 402 -26.44 -18.23 0.67
C GLY A 402 -25.54 -18.74 1.81
N ASN A 403 -24.22 -18.79 1.64
CA ASN A 403 -23.29 -19.24 2.69
C ASN A 403 -23.16 -18.24 3.85
N TRP A 404 -23.75 -17.05 3.76
CA TRP A 404 -23.90 -16.12 4.89
C TRP A 404 -25.02 -16.51 5.86
N ARG A 405 -25.86 -17.52 5.53
CA ARG A 405 -26.94 -18.03 6.40
C ARG A 405 -26.46 -19.10 7.40
N MET A 406 -25.18 -19.11 7.76
CA MET A 406 -24.60 -20.10 8.67
C MET A 406 -25.38 -20.17 10.00
N GLY A 407 -25.82 -21.36 10.39
CA GLY A 407 -26.58 -21.59 11.64
C GLY A 407 -28.09 -21.82 11.47
N ASP A 408 -28.66 -21.64 10.27
CA ASP A 408 -30.09 -21.93 10.01
C ASP A 408 -30.43 -23.43 9.95
N GLY A 409 -29.44 -24.32 10.04
CA GLY A 409 -29.63 -25.77 9.79
C GLY A 409 -30.01 -26.10 8.34
N ILE A 410 -30.18 -25.08 7.49
CA ILE A 410 -30.44 -25.20 6.06
C ILE A 410 -29.09 -25.51 5.39
N GLN A 411 -28.91 -26.77 5.00
CA GLN A 411 -27.90 -27.12 4.00
C GLN A 411 -28.13 -26.22 2.78
N VAL A 412 -27.21 -25.30 2.51
CA VAL A 412 -27.24 -24.48 1.30
C VAL A 412 -27.20 -25.47 0.14
N LYS A 413 -28.34 -25.68 -0.53
CA LYS A 413 -28.35 -26.39 -1.81
C LYS A 413 -27.34 -25.66 -2.67
N LYS A 414 -26.37 -26.36 -3.26
CA LYS A 414 -25.45 -25.78 -4.25
C LYS A 414 -26.30 -25.05 -5.30
N GLY A 415 -26.48 -23.74 -5.12
CA GLY A 415 -27.03 -22.86 -6.13
C GLY A 415 -26.10 -22.89 -7.35
N GLY A 416 -26.60 -22.43 -8.50
CA GLY A 416 -25.75 -22.24 -9.67
C GLY A 416 -24.50 -21.45 -9.26
N LYS A 417 -23.33 -21.89 -9.73
CA LYS A 417 -22.07 -21.16 -9.48
C LYS A 417 -22.22 -19.77 -10.11
N LEU A 418 -22.54 -18.76 -9.31
CA LEU A 418 -22.37 -17.37 -9.69
C LEU A 418 -20.87 -17.16 -9.97
N SER A 419 -20.59 -16.44 -11.05
CA SER A 419 -19.23 -16.21 -11.55
C SER A 419 -18.89 -14.71 -11.58
N GLU A 420 -17.67 -14.37 -11.99
CA GLU A 420 -17.28 -12.96 -12.21
C GLU A 420 -18.27 -12.30 -13.19
N GLY A 421 -18.87 -11.18 -12.79
CA GLY A 421 -19.97 -10.51 -13.51
C GLY A 421 -21.36 -10.63 -12.84
N ASP A 422 -21.52 -11.58 -11.91
CA ASP A 422 -22.77 -11.77 -11.14
C ASP A 422 -22.75 -11.06 -9.76
N GLU A 423 -21.80 -10.15 -9.54
CA GLU A 423 -21.72 -9.32 -8.32
C GLU A 423 -23.03 -8.59 -7.98
N PRO A 424 -23.77 -7.96 -8.91
CA PRO A 424 -25.02 -7.30 -8.54
C PRO A 424 -26.08 -8.28 -8.05
N ILE A 425 -26.13 -9.49 -8.63
CA ILE A 425 -27.13 -10.52 -8.29
C ILE A 425 -26.90 -11.05 -6.87
N ILE A 426 -25.64 -11.36 -6.52
CA ILE A 426 -25.34 -11.88 -5.19
C ILE A 426 -25.57 -10.82 -4.11
N ILE A 427 -25.35 -9.54 -4.42
CA ILE A 427 -25.67 -8.42 -3.52
C ILE A 427 -27.18 -8.28 -3.35
N GLU A 428 -27.98 -8.43 -4.41
CA GLU A 428 -29.44 -8.46 -4.32
C GLU A 428 -29.95 -9.60 -3.42
N HIS A 429 -29.37 -10.80 -3.53
CA HIS A 429 -29.72 -11.93 -2.66
C HIS A 429 -29.36 -11.65 -1.20
N PHE A 430 -28.17 -11.10 -0.94
CA PHE A 430 -27.71 -10.79 0.40
C PHE A 430 -28.53 -9.69 1.07
N THR A 431 -28.84 -8.60 0.33
CA THR A 431 -29.67 -7.51 0.85
C THR A 431 -31.10 -7.94 1.12
N TYR A 432 -31.68 -8.80 0.27
CA TYR A 432 -32.96 -9.45 0.53
C TYR A 432 -32.96 -10.23 1.85
N ASP A 433 -31.87 -10.95 2.14
CA ASP A 433 -31.75 -11.72 3.38
C ASP A 433 -31.62 -10.86 4.62
N ILE A 434 -30.86 -9.75 4.55
CA ILE A 434 -30.78 -8.76 5.63
C ILE A 434 -32.18 -8.21 5.91
N VAL A 435 -32.87 -7.71 4.89
CA VAL A 435 -34.21 -7.11 5.03
C VAL A 435 -35.19 -8.12 5.63
N ASN A 436 -35.20 -9.36 5.13
CA ASN A 436 -36.09 -10.39 5.67
C ASN A 436 -35.72 -10.82 7.09
N ALA A 437 -34.43 -10.92 7.42
CA ALA A 437 -34.00 -11.22 8.78
C ALA A 437 -34.50 -10.13 9.74
N THR A 438 -34.32 -8.85 9.40
CA THR A 438 -34.80 -7.72 10.21
C THR A 438 -36.32 -7.76 10.36
N ILE A 439 -37.07 -7.93 9.26
CA ILE A 439 -38.55 -8.04 9.32
C ILE A 439 -38.99 -9.20 10.22
N LYS A 440 -38.41 -10.39 10.06
CA LYS A 440 -38.75 -11.56 10.87
C LYS A 440 -38.45 -11.34 12.35
N THR A 441 -37.28 -10.77 12.67
CA THR A 441 -36.92 -10.42 14.05
C THR A 441 -37.92 -9.43 14.64
N LEU A 442 -38.29 -8.38 13.91
CA LEU A 442 -39.27 -7.39 14.37
C LEU A 442 -40.65 -8.01 14.63
N ILE A 443 -41.08 -8.97 13.79
CA ILE A 443 -42.33 -9.73 14.02
C ILE A 443 -42.23 -10.56 15.31
N VAL A 444 -41.10 -11.20 15.58
CA VAL A 444 -40.89 -11.96 16.83
C VAL A 444 -40.94 -11.04 18.04
N ILE A 445 -40.25 -9.89 18.00
CA ILE A 445 -40.26 -8.91 19.09
C ILE A 445 -41.69 -8.38 19.33
N SER A 446 -42.40 -8.05 18.25
CA SER A 446 -43.81 -7.61 18.29
C SER A 446 -44.73 -8.61 18.98
N ARG A 447 -44.59 -9.90 18.68
CA ARG A 447 -45.40 -10.99 19.27
C ARG A 447 -45.05 -11.28 20.73
N ASN A 448 -43.81 -11.02 21.13
CA ASN A 448 -43.34 -11.23 22.50
C ASN A 448 -43.71 -10.08 23.45
N GLN A 449 -44.30 -8.99 22.95
CA GLN A 449 -44.80 -7.93 23.82
C GLN A 449 -46.02 -8.40 24.63
N LYS A 450 -46.14 -7.97 25.89
CA LYS A 450 -47.24 -8.39 26.80
C LYS A 450 -48.62 -8.03 26.26
N ALA A 451 -48.76 -6.85 25.64
CA ALA A 451 -50.01 -6.40 25.06
C ALA A 451 -49.91 -6.42 23.52
N PRO A 452 -50.75 -7.20 22.83
CA PRO A 452 -50.75 -7.28 21.37
C PRO A 452 -50.92 -5.92 20.67
N VAL A 453 -51.60 -4.99 21.34
CA VAL A 453 -51.85 -3.63 20.84
C VAL A 453 -50.55 -2.85 20.70
N PHE A 454 -49.68 -2.83 21.72
CA PHE A 454 -48.38 -2.17 21.63
C PHE A 454 -47.45 -2.88 20.64
N GLY A 455 -47.52 -4.21 20.58
CA GLY A 455 -46.79 -5.00 19.59
C GLY A 455 -47.13 -4.63 18.15
N SER A 456 -48.41 -4.34 17.87
CA SER A 456 -48.86 -3.91 16.53
C SER A 456 -48.35 -2.51 16.15
N ILE A 457 -48.31 -1.57 17.11
CA ILE A 457 -47.81 -0.22 16.90
C ILE A 457 -46.28 -0.23 16.70
N PHE A 458 -45.57 -0.96 17.56
CA PHE A 458 -44.13 -1.16 17.43
C PHE A 458 -43.75 -1.70 16.04
N LEU A 459 -44.48 -2.73 15.57
CA LEU A 459 -44.22 -3.33 14.27
C LEU A 459 -44.50 -2.35 13.12
N LEU A 460 -45.61 -1.59 13.19
CA LEU A 460 -45.93 -0.57 12.20
C LEU A 460 -44.84 0.50 12.12
N ASN A 461 -44.40 1.04 13.26
CA ASN A 461 -43.36 2.06 13.33
C ASN A 461 -42.04 1.61 12.68
N ASN A 462 -41.58 0.40 13.04
CA ASN A 462 -40.31 -0.12 12.53
C ASN A 462 -40.37 -0.49 11.04
N ILE A 463 -41.44 -1.14 10.57
CA ILE A 463 -41.58 -1.51 9.16
C ILE A 463 -41.78 -0.27 8.28
N ALA A 464 -42.52 0.73 8.75
CA ALA A 464 -42.66 2.00 8.06
C ALA A 464 -41.32 2.73 7.93
N TYR A 465 -40.52 2.76 9.00
CA TYR A 465 -39.17 3.32 9.00
C TYR A 465 -38.26 2.65 7.96
N LEU A 466 -38.22 1.30 7.95
CA LEU A 466 -37.47 0.55 6.95
C LEU A 466 -37.94 0.88 5.53
N ARG A 467 -39.26 0.86 5.28
CA ARG A 467 -39.82 1.15 3.97
C ARG A 467 -39.49 2.58 3.51
N LYS A 468 -39.58 3.55 4.42
CA LYS A 468 -39.31 4.96 4.12
C LYS A 468 -37.86 5.16 3.69
N LEU A 469 -36.90 4.75 4.51
CA LEU A 469 -35.47 5.00 4.26
C LEU A 469 -34.85 4.08 3.20
N LEU A 470 -35.47 2.93 2.90
CA LEU A 470 -34.94 2.03 1.87
C LEU A 470 -35.61 2.22 0.50
N LEU A 471 -36.86 2.69 0.42
CA LEU A 471 -37.61 2.74 -0.85
C LEU A 471 -38.20 4.09 -1.23
N ILE A 472 -38.64 4.92 -0.28
CA ILE A 472 -39.43 6.14 -0.59
C ILE A 472 -38.54 7.38 -0.57
N GLU A 473 -37.87 7.59 0.56
CA GLU A 473 -37.01 8.75 0.85
C GLU A 473 -35.68 8.25 1.42
N PRO A 474 -34.86 7.57 0.59
CA PRO A 474 -33.55 7.11 1.05
C PRO A 474 -32.62 8.30 1.28
N ARG A 475 -31.79 8.23 2.33
CA ARG A 475 -30.76 9.28 2.57
C ARG A 475 -29.70 9.26 1.48
N LYS A 476 -29.42 8.07 0.93
CA LYS A 476 -28.51 7.84 -0.19
C LYS A 476 -29.28 7.19 -1.34
N PRO A 477 -29.41 7.83 -2.51
CA PRO A 477 -30.27 7.34 -3.59
C PRO A 477 -29.81 5.99 -4.16
N ASP A 478 -28.50 5.71 -4.13
CA ASP A 478 -27.91 4.51 -4.71
C ASP A 478 -28.34 3.20 -4.02
N VAL A 479 -28.88 3.29 -2.81
CA VAL A 479 -29.32 2.13 -2.01
C VAL A 479 -30.47 1.39 -2.69
N VAL A 480 -31.34 2.12 -3.38
CA VAL A 480 -32.48 1.54 -4.10
C VAL A 480 -32.00 0.60 -5.21
N THR A 481 -30.83 0.88 -5.80
CA THR A 481 -30.25 0.04 -6.86
C THR A 481 -29.79 -1.33 -6.38
N LEU A 482 -29.67 -1.52 -5.07
CA LEU A 482 -29.28 -2.80 -4.47
C LEU A 482 -30.47 -3.77 -4.32
N PHE A 483 -31.71 -3.28 -4.44
CA PHE A 483 -32.89 -4.06 -4.11
C PHE A 483 -33.54 -4.67 -5.35
N SER A 484 -33.63 -5.99 -5.33
CA SER A 484 -34.44 -6.75 -6.26
C SER A 484 -35.94 -6.51 -6.06
N LYS A 485 -36.75 -6.79 -7.09
CA LYS A 485 -38.22 -6.71 -7.02
C LYS A 485 -38.82 -7.49 -5.83
N PRO A 486 -38.37 -8.73 -5.51
CA PRO A 486 -38.81 -9.43 -4.31
C PRO A 486 -38.56 -8.68 -3.00
N THR A 487 -37.44 -7.96 -2.88
CA THR A 487 -37.11 -7.17 -1.68
C THR A 487 -38.08 -6.00 -1.51
N MET A 488 -38.36 -5.30 -2.60
CA MET A 488 -39.34 -4.21 -2.62
C MET A 488 -40.75 -4.70 -2.29
N GLU A 489 -41.15 -5.86 -2.83
CA GLU A 489 -42.45 -6.48 -2.54
C GLU A 489 -42.54 -6.95 -1.09
N ALA A 490 -41.47 -7.53 -0.52
CA ALA A 490 -41.43 -7.95 0.88
C ALA A 490 -41.65 -6.77 1.83
N LEU A 491 -40.97 -5.63 1.62
CA LEU A 491 -41.17 -4.42 2.43
C LEU A 491 -42.59 -3.87 2.31
N ASN A 492 -43.11 -3.75 1.09
CA ASN A 492 -44.46 -3.23 0.86
C ASN A 492 -45.55 -4.17 1.41
N SER A 493 -45.40 -5.47 1.25
CA SER A 493 -46.35 -6.48 1.75
C SER A 493 -46.36 -6.52 3.28
N ASN A 494 -45.18 -6.52 3.92
CA ASN A 494 -45.10 -6.47 5.38
C ASN A 494 -45.61 -5.15 5.96
N PHE A 495 -45.44 -4.03 5.27
CA PHE A 495 -46.05 -2.76 5.68
C PHE A 495 -47.58 -2.84 5.66
N ARG A 496 -48.19 -3.41 4.60
CA ARG A 496 -49.64 -3.62 4.54
C ARG A 496 -50.13 -4.53 5.67
N THR A 497 -49.41 -5.62 5.94
CA THR A 497 -49.73 -6.55 7.03
C THR A 497 -49.62 -5.91 8.40
N ALA A 498 -48.52 -5.18 8.67
CA ALA A 498 -48.33 -4.46 9.94
C ALA A 498 -49.40 -3.38 10.14
N LYS A 499 -49.73 -2.64 9.07
CA LYS A 499 -50.82 -1.66 9.08
C LYS A 499 -52.16 -2.33 9.39
N ALA A 500 -52.51 -3.41 8.69
CA ALA A 500 -53.75 -4.16 8.96
C ALA A 500 -53.81 -4.68 10.40
N GLY A 501 -52.70 -5.21 10.94
CA GLY A 501 -52.62 -5.65 12.33
C GLY A 501 -52.81 -4.50 13.34
N TYR A 502 -52.29 -3.31 13.04
CA TYR A 502 -52.53 -2.11 13.84
C TYR A 502 -54.02 -1.72 13.85
N PHE A 503 -54.68 -1.70 12.67
CA PHE A 503 -56.11 -1.43 12.56
C PHE A 503 -56.95 -2.47 13.31
N ASP A 504 -56.61 -3.74 13.18
CA ASP A 504 -57.33 -4.84 13.82
C ASP A 504 -57.19 -4.80 15.35
N ALA A 505 -55.99 -4.56 15.87
CA ALA A 505 -55.76 -4.52 17.32
C ALA A 505 -56.37 -3.27 18.00
N ASN A 506 -56.35 -2.11 17.33
CA ASN A 506 -56.74 -0.83 17.95
C ASN A 506 -58.18 -0.41 17.66
N PHE A 507 -58.71 -0.68 16.46
CA PHE A 507 -59.98 -0.08 16.01
C PHE A 507 -61.06 -1.11 15.67
N SER A 508 -60.71 -2.34 15.30
CA SER A 508 -61.69 -3.43 15.05
C SER A 508 -62.61 -3.71 16.26
N PRO A 509 -62.14 -3.70 17.53
CA PRO A 509 -63.02 -3.86 18.69
C PRO A 509 -64.11 -2.78 18.81
N LEU A 510 -63.82 -1.54 18.37
CA LEU A 510 -64.80 -0.46 18.32
C LEU A 510 -65.90 -0.78 17.30
N MET A 511 -65.51 -1.30 16.14
CA MET A 511 -66.43 -1.69 15.08
C MET A 511 -67.31 -2.86 15.51
N GLN A 512 -66.71 -3.86 16.15
CA GLN A 512 -67.43 -5.02 16.70
C GLN A 512 -68.45 -4.62 17.77
N ALA A 513 -68.15 -3.62 18.61
CA ALA A 513 -69.11 -3.10 19.59
C ALA A 513 -70.37 -2.48 18.93
N LEU A 514 -70.22 -1.93 17.71
CA LEU A 514 -71.31 -1.31 16.95
C LEU A 514 -72.07 -2.30 16.05
N MET A 515 -71.53 -3.50 15.79
CA MET A 515 -72.18 -4.51 14.96
C MET A 515 -73.45 -5.08 15.62
N GLU A 516 -74.47 -5.37 14.80
CA GLU A 516 -75.73 -5.98 15.25
C GLU A 516 -75.61 -7.50 15.33
N ASP A 517 -75.58 -8.07 16.54
CA ASP A 517 -75.79 -9.52 16.73
C ASP A 517 -77.19 -9.89 16.26
N LYS A 518 -77.28 -10.69 15.20
CA LYS A 518 -78.56 -11.19 14.67
C LYS A 518 -79.32 -12.07 15.68
N GLU A 519 -78.64 -12.60 16.69
CA GLU A 519 -79.20 -13.53 17.69
C GLU A 519 -79.72 -12.84 18.97
N LYS A 520 -79.22 -11.64 19.31
CA LYS A 520 -79.69 -10.87 20.47
C LYS A 520 -80.61 -9.75 19.98
N GLY A 521 -81.92 -9.99 20.03
CA GLY A 521 -82.95 -9.04 19.58
C GLY A 521 -82.63 -7.58 19.96
N GLY A 522 -82.71 -6.68 18.98
CA GLY A 522 -82.33 -5.27 19.07
C GLY A 522 -83.24 -4.43 19.97
N GLY A 523 -83.21 -4.67 21.27
CA GLY A 523 -83.94 -3.90 22.28
C GLY A 523 -83.21 -2.62 22.70
N LYS A 524 -83.97 -1.62 23.19
CA LYS A 524 -83.46 -0.33 23.66
C LYS A 524 -82.34 -0.43 24.72
N SER A 525 -82.35 -1.50 25.54
CA SER A 525 -81.30 -1.78 26.52
C SER A 525 -79.96 -2.20 25.87
N VAL A 526 -80.03 -3.03 24.83
CA VAL A 526 -78.86 -3.51 24.08
C VAL A 526 -78.17 -2.36 23.35
N THR A 527 -78.95 -1.45 22.77
CA THR A 527 -78.41 -0.24 22.12
C THR A 527 -77.64 0.65 23.10
N LYS A 528 -78.14 0.81 24.34
CA LYS A 528 -77.46 1.60 25.39
C LYS A 528 -76.13 0.97 25.79
N GLU A 529 -76.12 -0.35 26.00
CA GLU A 529 -74.91 -1.11 26.37
C GLU A 529 -73.84 -1.02 25.27
N LYS A 530 -74.24 -1.07 23.99
CA LYS A 530 -73.33 -0.90 22.85
C LYS A 530 -72.69 0.48 22.80
N PHE A 531 -73.45 1.55 23.04
CA PHE A 531 -72.89 2.91 23.11
C PHE A 531 -71.89 3.04 24.26
N THR A 532 -72.24 2.56 25.46
CA THR A 532 -71.32 2.57 26.61
C THR A 532 -70.04 1.80 26.29
N LYS A 533 -70.15 0.56 25.79
CA LYS A 533 -69.00 -0.27 25.41
C LYS A 533 -68.13 0.38 24.35
N PHE A 534 -68.72 1.02 23.33
CA PHE A 534 -67.96 1.74 22.31
C PHE A 534 -67.15 2.89 22.91
N PHE A 535 -67.76 3.75 23.72
CA PHE A 535 -67.06 4.90 24.29
C PHE A 535 -66.01 4.50 25.33
N ASP A 536 -66.25 3.44 26.11
CA ASP A 536 -65.26 2.93 27.06
C ASP A 536 -64.04 2.35 26.30
N LEU A 537 -64.26 1.58 25.23
CA LEU A 537 -63.18 1.13 24.35
C LEU A 537 -62.47 2.31 23.65
N PHE A 538 -63.21 3.35 23.25
CA PHE A 538 -62.63 4.52 22.60
C PHE A 538 -61.77 5.37 23.55
N GLU A 539 -62.17 5.47 24.82
CA GLU A 539 -61.35 6.07 25.89
C GLU A 539 -60.06 5.25 26.11
N GLU A 540 -60.14 3.92 26.13
CA GLU A 540 -58.94 3.08 26.19
C GLU A 540 -58.00 3.30 25.00
N VAL A 541 -58.54 3.38 23.77
CA VAL A 541 -57.76 3.66 22.57
C VAL A 541 -57.11 5.06 22.66
N THR A 542 -57.84 6.05 23.17
CA THR A 542 -57.34 7.41 23.39
C THR A 542 -56.16 7.40 24.36
N GLU A 543 -56.33 6.78 25.53
CA GLU A 543 -55.27 6.70 26.55
C GLU A 543 -54.02 6.01 26.00
N ARG A 544 -54.18 4.91 25.24
CA ARG A 544 -53.06 4.22 24.59
C ARG A 544 -52.29 5.11 23.61
N HIS A 545 -53.00 5.82 22.72
CA HIS A 545 -52.38 6.73 21.74
C HIS A 545 -51.82 8.01 22.36
N ARG A 546 -52.23 8.35 23.59
CA ARG A 546 -51.59 9.41 24.37
C ARG A 546 -50.25 8.96 24.95
N MET A 547 -50.11 7.68 25.28
CA MET A 547 -48.88 7.09 25.84
C MET A 547 -47.84 6.74 24.78
N VAL A 548 -48.28 6.52 23.53
CA VAL A 548 -47.47 5.93 22.46
C VAL A 548 -47.62 6.73 21.17
N LYS A 549 -46.50 6.98 20.50
CA LYS A 549 -46.47 7.68 19.21
C LYS A 549 -46.52 6.69 18.04
N VAL A 550 -47.29 7.05 17.02
CA VAL A 550 -47.41 6.30 15.76
C VAL A 550 -46.76 7.11 14.64
N LEU A 551 -45.78 6.51 13.95
CA LEU A 551 -45.08 7.10 12.81
C LEU A 551 -44.50 8.50 13.09
N GLU A 552 -43.70 8.62 14.14
CA GLU A 552 -43.12 9.91 14.56
C GLU A 552 -42.29 10.58 13.44
N ASP A 553 -41.52 9.78 12.70
CA ASP A 553 -40.61 10.30 11.66
C ASP A 553 -41.22 10.29 10.24
N ASP A 554 -42.48 9.88 10.07
CA ASP A 554 -43.15 9.77 8.77
C ASP A 554 -44.49 10.53 8.75
N LYS A 555 -44.40 11.85 8.52
CA LYS A 555 -45.57 12.74 8.46
C LYS A 555 -46.60 12.29 7.42
N LEU A 556 -46.16 11.89 6.23
CA LEU A 556 -47.03 11.57 5.10
C LEU A 556 -47.69 10.19 5.30
N GLY A 557 -46.94 9.22 5.81
CA GLY A 557 -47.50 7.94 6.27
C GLY A 557 -48.50 8.13 7.40
N ARG A 558 -48.21 9.03 8.35
CA ARG A 558 -49.11 9.33 9.46
C ARG A 558 -50.42 9.96 9.01
N GLU A 559 -50.38 10.96 8.12
CA GLU A 559 -51.57 11.56 7.51
C GLU A 559 -52.43 10.50 6.81
N THR A 560 -51.80 9.59 6.08
CA THR A 560 -52.50 8.49 5.40
C THR A 560 -53.20 7.54 6.39
N VAL A 561 -52.51 7.16 7.48
CA VAL A 561 -53.07 6.28 8.51
C VAL A 561 -54.24 6.96 9.23
N VAL A 562 -54.12 8.25 9.56
CA VAL A 562 -55.20 9.04 10.18
C VAL A 562 -56.45 9.01 9.33
N GLU A 563 -56.33 9.35 8.04
CA GLU A 563 -57.45 9.41 7.11
C GLU A 563 -58.15 8.06 6.97
N GLU A 564 -57.39 6.97 6.97
CA GLU A 564 -57.96 5.62 6.91
C GLU A 564 -58.67 5.21 8.21
N VAL A 565 -58.14 5.57 9.39
CA VAL A 565 -58.83 5.34 10.67
C VAL A 565 -60.12 6.13 10.74
N VAL A 566 -60.10 7.40 10.32
CA VAL A 566 -61.29 8.25 10.25
C VAL A 566 -62.34 7.62 9.33
N LYS A 567 -61.95 7.16 8.13
CA LYS A 567 -62.84 6.49 7.18
C LYS A 567 -63.38 5.15 7.69
N LEU A 568 -62.67 4.48 8.60
CA LEU A 568 -63.10 3.23 9.21
C LEU A 568 -64.12 3.46 10.34
N VAL A 569 -63.82 4.36 11.28
CA VAL A 569 -64.58 4.49 12.54
C VAL A 569 -65.76 5.46 12.42
N VAL A 570 -65.56 6.62 11.78
CA VAL A 570 -66.53 7.72 11.80
C VAL A 570 -67.82 7.38 11.03
N PRO A 571 -67.77 6.82 9.80
CA PRO A 571 -69.00 6.49 9.05
C PRO A 571 -69.88 5.47 9.77
N SER A 572 -69.29 4.45 10.40
CA SER A 572 -70.05 3.43 11.12
C SER A 572 -70.67 3.96 12.41
N LEU A 573 -69.97 4.83 13.15
CA LEU A 573 -70.55 5.51 14.29
C LEU A 573 -71.70 6.45 13.85
N ARG A 574 -71.53 7.20 12.76
CA ARG A 574 -72.59 8.06 12.18
C ARG A 574 -73.84 7.24 11.83
N GLN A 575 -73.66 6.15 11.09
CA GLN A 575 -74.76 5.29 10.67
C GLN A 575 -75.47 4.65 11.88
N PHE A 576 -74.72 4.13 12.85
CA PHE A 576 -75.30 3.56 14.07
C PHE A 576 -76.05 4.61 14.91
N THR A 577 -75.50 5.83 15.01
CA THR A 577 -76.13 6.92 15.75
C THR A 577 -77.43 7.38 15.08
N GLN A 578 -77.43 7.54 13.77
CA GLN A 578 -78.62 7.95 13.01
C GLN A 578 -79.74 6.90 13.11
N LYS A 579 -79.43 5.63 12.82
CA LYS A 579 -80.39 4.51 12.86
C LYS A 579 -81.05 4.32 14.23
N ASN A 580 -80.32 4.58 15.31
CA ASN A 580 -80.85 4.43 16.67
C ASN A 580 -81.54 5.69 17.21
N ARG A 581 -81.17 6.88 16.72
CA ARG A 581 -81.87 8.14 17.03
C ARG A 581 -83.28 8.15 16.45
N GLU A 582 -83.46 7.62 15.24
CA GLU A 582 -84.76 7.42 14.59
C GLU A 582 -85.67 6.42 15.36
N LYS A 583 -85.10 5.52 16.15
CA LYS A 583 -85.83 4.48 16.91
C LYS A 583 -86.17 4.87 18.36
N GLU A 584 -85.88 6.11 18.78
CA GLU A 584 -86.08 6.61 20.16
C GLU A 584 -85.59 5.64 21.25
N PHE A 585 -84.32 5.25 21.19
CA PHE A 585 -83.76 4.24 22.10
C PHE A 585 -83.65 4.68 23.58
N SER A 586 -83.72 5.99 23.89
CA SER A 586 -83.60 6.52 25.25
C SER A 586 -84.34 7.85 25.41
N LYS A 587 -84.93 8.08 26.60
CA LYS A 587 -85.48 9.38 27.02
C LYS A 587 -84.39 10.44 27.27
N ASN A 588 -83.15 10.00 27.51
CA ASN A 588 -81.98 10.86 27.68
C ASN A 588 -80.81 10.31 26.84
N PRO A 589 -80.75 10.62 25.53
CA PRO A 589 -79.70 10.13 24.63
C PRO A 589 -78.29 10.64 25.00
N GLN A 590 -78.20 11.86 25.53
CA GLN A 590 -76.94 12.52 25.94
C GLN A 590 -76.20 11.78 27.07
N LYS A 591 -76.90 10.94 27.86
CA LYS A 591 -76.26 10.11 28.89
C LYS A 591 -75.42 8.97 28.31
N TYR A 592 -75.75 8.51 27.11
CA TYR A 592 -75.13 7.34 26.48
C TYR A 592 -74.24 7.72 25.29
N ILE A 593 -74.58 8.79 24.57
CA ILE A 593 -73.75 9.36 23.51
C ILE A 593 -72.82 10.38 24.16
N LYS A 594 -71.62 9.94 24.58
CA LYS A 594 -70.64 10.80 25.26
C LYS A 594 -70.08 11.88 24.33
N MET A 595 -69.90 11.57 23.03
CA MET A 595 -69.32 12.48 22.04
C MET A 595 -70.05 12.37 20.69
N SER A 596 -70.09 13.48 19.94
CA SER A 596 -70.60 13.49 18.56
C SER A 596 -69.61 12.81 17.59
N PRO A 597 -70.07 12.34 16.42
CA PRO A 597 -69.15 11.77 15.43
C PRO A 597 -68.04 12.72 14.97
N ASP A 598 -68.30 14.03 14.97
CA ASP A 598 -67.31 15.05 14.60
C ASP A 598 -66.28 15.28 15.71
N GLU A 599 -66.70 15.18 16.99
CA GLU A 599 -65.79 15.20 18.13
C GLU A 599 -64.90 13.94 18.18
N VAL A 600 -65.46 12.77 17.84
CA VAL A 600 -64.70 11.51 17.70
C VAL A 600 -63.68 11.63 16.57
N GLU A 601 -64.05 12.23 15.43
CA GLU A 601 -63.10 12.51 14.35
C GLU A 601 -61.95 13.43 14.82
N ALA A 602 -62.28 14.54 15.48
CA ALA A 602 -61.29 15.47 16.00
C ALA A 602 -60.33 14.81 17.01
N GLN A 603 -60.86 13.94 17.87
CA GLN A 603 -60.08 13.18 18.83
C GLN A 603 -59.18 12.13 18.16
N ILE A 604 -59.68 11.38 17.17
CA ILE A 604 -58.85 10.46 16.37
C ILE A 604 -57.70 11.21 15.71
N ARG A 605 -57.97 12.37 15.10
CA ARG A 605 -56.93 13.20 14.48
C ARG A 605 -55.91 13.71 15.50
N SER A 606 -56.29 13.87 16.77
CA SER A 606 -55.37 14.28 17.84
C SER A 606 -54.35 13.20 18.24
N PHE A 607 -54.64 11.92 18.00
CA PHE A 607 -53.74 10.81 18.31
C PHE A 607 -52.41 10.84 17.54
N TYR A 608 -52.38 11.62 16.45
CA TYR A 608 -51.30 11.63 15.46
C TYR A 608 -50.66 13.02 15.29
N LYS A 609 -51.03 13.98 16.13
CA LYS A 609 -50.32 15.25 16.24
C LYS A 609 -49.13 15.05 17.15
#